data_AF-A0A8H4VD95-F1
#
_entry.id   AF-A0A8H4VD95-F1
#
_cell.length_a   1.000
_cell.length_b   1.000
_cell.length_c   1.000
_cell.angle_alpha   90.00
_cell.angle_beta   90.00
_cell.angle_gamma   90.00
#
_symmetry.space_group_name_H-M   'P 1'
#
loop_
_entity.id
_entity.type
_entity.pdbx_description
1 polymer ?
#
loop_
_entity_poly.entity_id
_entity_poly.type
_entity_poly.pdbx_seq_one_letter_code
_entity_poly.pdbx_strand_id
1 'polypeptide(L)'
;MTRIAPVLRRVAPSVMGRGGAVRCFGMGVGVGPLAEYDRRVENGVLRNDEHQRGIIESLEHLHNELRNYHRPPLVRPSLEQAKRLASPWAISTFFGRSSISPTADIPAGLPRGLYLHGDVGSGKTMLMDLFYDTLPAAVQTKTRIHFHNFMQDVHRRMHRFKVKVGGGIDALSFVAADIAEQAGVLCFDEFQCTDVADAMILRRLLESLMSHGVVLVTTSNRPPDELYKNGVQRESFLPAIALLKTRLHVINLDSPIDYRKIPRPPSGVYHTPLDAHAESHADKWFRFLGDPDGFEPRPETQRVWGREIYVPRVSGRCARFTFAELIGEPKSAADYLELVRCYDAFIVTGVPGMSRRERDLARRFITFIDAVYEGNAKLVLTTEKPLSELFVSRDELEADDDMRGTTASHQAASSAATATMEDVDRSAEQFKTSKLLFAGEEEAFAFARALSRLRQMESRETFVSLLVFTVYLSSFISFSTSIILLRLHI
;
A
#
# COMPACT_ATOMS: atom_id res chain seq x y z
N MET A 1 41.84 5.45 -53.31
CA MET A 1 42.18 5.07 -51.92
C MET A 1 42.01 6.34 -51.11
N THR A 2 40.96 6.51 -50.31
CA THR A 2 40.89 6.08 -48.90
C THR A 2 39.44 6.19 -48.40
N ARG A 3 39.09 5.32 -47.45
CA ARG A 3 37.75 4.96 -46.95
C ARG A 3 36.95 6.13 -46.36
N ILE A 4 35.63 6.15 -46.64
CA ILE A 4 34.62 6.88 -45.85
C ILE A 4 33.70 5.82 -45.22
N ALA A 5 33.66 5.79 -43.89
CA ALA A 5 32.69 5.04 -43.09
C ALA A 5 31.86 6.03 -42.27
N PRO A 6 30.52 5.94 -42.21
CA PRO A 6 29.72 6.77 -41.34
C PRO A 6 29.55 6.15 -39.95
N VAL A 7 29.70 7.00 -38.94
CA VAL A 7 29.56 6.74 -37.51
C VAL A 7 28.09 6.48 -37.16
N LEU A 8 27.78 5.25 -36.75
CA LEU A 8 26.52 4.88 -36.08
C LEU A 8 26.51 5.42 -34.65
N ARG A 9 25.75 6.50 -34.40
CA ARG A 9 25.37 6.93 -33.05
C ARG A 9 24.38 5.92 -32.45
N ARG A 10 24.83 5.18 -31.43
CA ARG A 10 23.95 4.40 -30.54
C ARG A 10 23.01 5.34 -29.80
N VAL A 11 21.70 5.17 -30.03
CA VAL A 11 20.64 5.78 -29.22
C VAL A 11 20.51 4.96 -27.94
N ALA A 12 20.73 5.60 -26.79
CA ALA A 12 20.52 5.01 -25.47
C ALA A 12 19.01 4.84 -25.18
N PRO A 13 18.57 3.75 -24.54
CA PRO A 13 17.18 3.60 -24.12
C PRO A 13 16.87 4.51 -22.93
N SER A 14 15.80 5.29 -23.08
CA SER A 14 15.27 6.26 -22.14
C SER A 14 14.60 5.61 -20.92
N VAL A 15 15.12 5.97 -19.74
CA VAL A 15 14.45 6.23 -18.45
C VAL A 15 13.03 5.63 -18.28
N MET A 16 12.96 4.44 -17.66
CA MET A 16 11.82 4.05 -16.82
C MET A 16 12.15 4.42 -15.37
N GLY A 17 11.16 4.98 -14.67
CA GLY A 17 11.28 5.57 -13.35
C GLY A 17 11.89 4.63 -12.32
N ARG A 18 12.87 5.16 -11.57
CA ARG A 18 13.33 4.58 -10.32
C ARG A 18 12.19 4.67 -9.30
N GLY A 19 11.39 3.62 -9.18
CA GLY A 19 10.68 3.33 -7.95
C GLY A 19 11.73 3.13 -6.85
N GLY A 20 11.53 3.76 -5.70
CA GLY A 20 12.47 3.75 -4.59
C GLY A 20 12.86 2.32 -4.22
N ALA A 21 14.12 1.97 -4.46
CA ALA A 21 14.74 0.81 -3.86
C ALA A 21 14.91 1.13 -2.36
N VAL A 22 13.91 0.74 -1.56
CA VAL A 22 14.14 0.54 -0.13
C VAL A 22 15.23 -0.53 -0.05
N ARG A 23 16.41 -0.15 0.42
CA ARG A 23 17.51 -1.09 0.67
C ARG A 23 16.98 -2.11 1.68
N CYS A 24 16.69 -3.32 1.22
CA CYS A 24 16.43 -4.46 2.08
C CYS A 24 17.66 -4.62 2.97
N PHE A 25 17.49 -4.38 4.27
CA PHE A 25 18.46 -4.81 5.26
C PHE A 25 18.66 -6.31 5.11
N GLY A 26 19.91 -6.76 5.26
CA GLY A 26 20.30 -8.16 5.16
C GLY A 26 19.47 -9.02 6.11
N MET A 27 18.36 -9.54 5.60
CA MET A 27 17.59 -10.60 6.23
C MET A 27 18.36 -11.90 6.01
N GLY A 28 18.40 -12.75 7.04
CA GLY A 28 19.05 -14.06 6.98
C GLY A 28 18.64 -14.80 5.71
N VAL A 29 19.62 -15.08 4.86
CA VAL A 29 19.43 -15.75 3.59
C VAL A 29 18.83 -17.14 3.88
N GLY A 30 17.55 -17.34 3.54
CA GLY A 30 16.89 -18.66 3.58
C GLY A 30 15.96 -18.93 4.76
N VAL A 31 15.50 -17.92 5.49
CA VAL A 31 14.48 -18.07 6.55
C VAL A 31 13.08 -18.03 5.92
N GLY A 32 12.25 -19.04 6.18
CA GLY A 32 10.88 -19.14 5.64
C GLY A 32 9.88 -18.16 6.29
N PRO A 33 8.69 -17.95 5.68
CA PRO A 33 7.64 -17.09 6.21
C PRO A 33 7.30 -17.30 7.68
N LEU A 34 7.23 -18.55 8.14
CA LEU A 34 6.84 -18.85 9.52
C LEU A 34 7.89 -18.40 10.54
N ALA A 35 9.16 -18.69 10.25
CA ALA A 35 10.27 -18.28 11.11
C ALA A 35 10.46 -16.75 11.12
N GLU A 36 10.22 -16.06 10.00
CA GLU A 36 10.21 -14.60 9.99
C GLU A 36 9.03 -14.01 10.77
N TYR A 37 7.86 -14.64 10.75
CA TYR A 37 6.74 -14.25 11.58
C TYR A 37 7.05 -14.42 13.07
N ASP A 38 7.58 -15.58 13.48
CA ASP A 38 8.00 -15.85 14.86
C ASP A 38 9.01 -14.80 15.35
N ARG A 39 10.01 -14.48 14.52
CA ARG A 39 10.98 -13.42 14.79
C ARG A 39 10.32 -12.06 14.98
N ARG A 40 9.32 -11.71 14.16
CA ARG A 40 8.57 -10.44 14.31
C ARG A 40 7.71 -10.42 15.57
N VAL A 41 7.16 -11.56 15.99
CA VAL A 41 6.41 -11.71 17.24
C VAL A 41 7.32 -11.58 18.47
N GLU A 42 8.46 -12.27 18.48
CA GLU A 42 9.45 -12.22 19.56
C GLU A 42 10.01 -10.80 19.77
N ASN A 43 10.22 -10.06 18.68
CA ASN A 43 10.68 -8.67 18.73
C ASN A 43 9.56 -7.66 19.06
N GLY A 44 8.33 -8.13 19.30
CA GLY A 44 7.18 -7.28 19.64
C GLY A 44 6.69 -6.40 18.49
N VAL A 45 7.07 -6.69 17.24
CA VAL A 45 6.58 -6.00 16.04
C VAL A 45 5.18 -6.49 15.71
N LEU A 46 4.94 -7.80 15.78
CA LEU A 46 3.64 -8.42 15.56
C LEU A 46 3.10 -9.02 16.84
N ARG A 47 1.77 -9.07 16.95
CA ARG A 47 1.09 -9.85 17.99
C ARG A 47 0.89 -11.27 17.46
N ASN A 48 1.15 -12.25 18.31
CA ASN A 48 0.89 -13.65 17.98
C ASN A 48 -0.61 -13.88 17.77
N ASP A 49 -0.99 -14.48 16.64
CA ASP A 49 -2.36 -14.80 16.28
C ASP A 49 -2.40 -16.21 15.65
N GLU A 50 -3.17 -17.12 16.27
CA GLU A 50 -3.27 -18.53 15.82
C GLU A 50 -3.93 -18.68 14.45
N HIS A 51 -4.89 -17.82 14.13
CA HIS A 51 -5.55 -17.84 12.82
C HIS A 51 -4.56 -17.42 11.73
N GLN A 52 -3.80 -16.34 11.94
CA GLN A 52 -2.75 -15.92 11.01
C GLN A 52 -1.66 -16.99 10.86
N ARG A 53 -1.28 -17.68 11.93
CA ARG A 53 -0.30 -18.77 11.86
C ARG A 53 -0.71 -19.86 10.86
N GLY A 54 -1.96 -20.34 10.91
CA GLY A 54 -2.44 -21.35 9.96
C GLY A 54 -2.36 -20.90 8.49
N ILE A 55 -2.57 -19.61 8.24
CA ILE A 55 -2.39 -19.02 6.91
C ILE A 55 -0.91 -18.94 6.53
N ILE A 56 -0.05 -18.58 7.48
CA ILE A 56 1.40 -18.49 7.28
C ILE A 56 2.01 -19.86 6.99
N GLU A 57 1.46 -20.95 7.55
CA GLU A 57 1.83 -22.32 7.15
C GLU A 57 1.57 -22.59 5.67
N SER A 58 0.50 -22.03 5.10
CA SER A 58 0.24 -22.12 3.65
C SER A 58 1.26 -21.31 2.84
N LEU A 59 1.70 -20.16 3.36
CA LEU A 59 2.80 -19.38 2.76
C LEU A 59 4.13 -20.13 2.83
N GLU A 60 4.41 -20.78 3.96
CA GLU A 60 5.59 -21.61 4.20
C GLU A 60 5.60 -22.81 3.26
N HIS A 61 4.46 -23.47 3.06
CA HIS A 61 4.35 -24.55 2.08
C HIS A 61 4.73 -24.08 0.66
N LEU A 62 4.15 -22.96 0.21
CA LEU A 62 4.48 -22.41 -1.11
C LEU A 62 5.95 -21.98 -1.20
N HIS A 63 6.52 -21.39 -0.13
CA HIS A 63 7.95 -21.07 -0.06
C HIS A 63 8.81 -22.31 -0.31
N ASN A 64 8.48 -23.43 0.34
CA ASN A 64 9.22 -24.68 0.22
C ASN A 64 9.07 -25.32 -1.18
N GLU A 65 7.90 -25.23 -1.81
CA GLU A 65 7.72 -25.63 -3.21
C GLU A 65 8.60 -24.78 -4.15
N LEU A 66 8.59 -23.45 -3.95
CA LEU A 66 9.37 -22.51 -4.75
C LEU A 66 10.89 -22.70 -4.61
N ARG A 67 11.35 -23.18 -3.45
CA ARG A 67 12.77 -23.49 -3.22
C ARG A 67 13.30 -24.57 -4.19
N ASN A 68 12.45 -25.52 -4.56
CA ASN A 68 12.82 -26.63 -5.44
C ASN A 68 12.28 -26.45 -6.87
N TYR A 69 11.47 -25.42 -7.11
CA TYR A 69 10.86 -25.17 -8.40
C TYR A 69 11.87 -24.57 -9.38
N HIS A 70 12.06 -25.29 -10.50
CA HIS A 70 12.87 -24.82 -11.62
C HIS A 70 11.96 -24.38 -12.74
N ARG A 71 12.01 -23.09 -13.04
CA ARG A 71 11.17 -22.48 -14.06
C ARG A 71 11.53 -23.01 -15.46
N PRO A 72 10.53 -23.34 -16.31
CA PRO A 72 10.81 -23.67 -17.70
C PRO A 72 11.47 -22.50 -18.44
N PRO A 73 12.30 -22.79 -19.47
CA PRO A 73 12.90 -21.74 -20.28
C PRO A 73 11.82 -20.90 -20.96
N LEU A 74 12.02 -19.59 -20.96
CA LEU A 74 11.07 -18.65 -21.54
C LEU A 74 11.06 -18.76 -23.07
N VAL A 75 9.92 -19.15 -23.63
CA VAL A 75 9.72 -19.23 -25.08
C VAL A 75 9.03 -17.96 -25.55
N ARG A 76 9.73 -17.13 -26.33
CA ARG A 76 9.12 -15.94 -26.95
C ARG A 76 8.32 -16.34 -28.18
N PRO A 77 7.05 -15.88 -28.34
CA PRO A 77 6.28 -16.17 -29.53
C PRO A 77 6.93 -15.55 -30.77
N SER A 78 6.94 -16.28 -31.90
CA SER A 78 7.44 -15.72 -33.17
C SER A 78 6.38 -14.84 -33.84
N LEU A 79 6.82 -13.84 -34.61
CA LEU A 79 5.93 -12.95 -35.38
C LEU A 79 5.04 -13.72 -36.37
N GLU A 80 5.51 -14.86 -36.89
CA GLU A 80 4.72 -15.72 -37.79
C GLU A 80 3.64 -16.52 -37.05
N GLN A 81 3.97 -17.06 -35.86
CA GLN A 81 3.01 -17.78 -35.02
C GLN A 81 1.89 -16.83 -34.56
N ALA A 82 2.23 -15.60 -34.19
CA ALA A 82 1.25 -14.65 -33.69
C ALA A 82 0.31 -14.07 -34.77
N LYS A 83 0.70 -14.11 -36.05
CA LYS A 83 -0.19 -13.80 -37.18
C LYS A 83 -1.25 -14.87 -37.42
N ARG A 84 -0.93 -16.16 -37.20
CA ARG A 84 -1.88 -17.27 -37.35
C ARG A 84 -3.03 -17.19 -36.34
N LEU A 85 -2.74 -16.68 -35.14
CA LEU A 85 -3.70 -16.60 -34.02
C LEU A 85 -4.69 -15.44 -34.13
N ALA A 86 -4.42 -14.47 -34.99
CA ALA A 86 -5.23 -13.26 -35.12
C ALA A 86 -6.18 -13.29 -36.33
N SER A 87 -6.28 -14.42 -37.03
CA SER A 87 -7.17 -14.55 -38.19
C SER A 87 -8.65 -14.62 -37.78
N PRO A 88 -9.56 -13.85 -38.43
CA PRO A 88 -10.99 -13.79 -38.10
C PRO A 88 -11.75 -15.13 -38.18
N TRP A 89 -11.28 -16.09 -38.98
CA TRP A 89 -11.84 -17.46 -39.04
C TRP A 89 -11.64 -18.26 -37.74
N ALA A 90 -10.68 -17.81 -36.91
CA ALA A 90 -10.49 -18.14 -35.51
C ALA A 90 -11.80 -17.99 -34.75
N ILE A 91 -12.40 -16.82 -34.95
CA ILE A 91 -13.35 -16.20 -34.04
C ILE A 91 -14.78 -16.71 -34.24
N SER A 92 -15.12 -17.17 -35.45
CA SER A 92 -16.47 -17.62 -35.81
C SER A 92 -16.81 -19.07 -35.41
N THR A 93 -15.84 -19.86 -34.96
CA THR A 93 -16.08 -21.22 -34.44
C THR A 93 -16.18 -21.29 -32.91
N PHE A 94 -16.06 -20.15 -32.20
CA PHE A 94 -16.04 -20.07 -30.73
C PHE A 94 -17.43 -19.98 -30.06
N PHE A 95 -18.40 -20.81 -30.44
CA PHE A 95 -19.66 -20.95 -29.69
C PHE A 95 -20.04 -22.40 -29.34
N GLY A 96 -19.17 -23.39 -29.60
CA GLY A 96 -19.43 -24.75 -29.14
C GLY A 96 -18.25 -25.70 -29.34
N ARG A 97 -17.86 -26.37 -28.25
CA ARG A 97 -16.90 -27.49 -28.12
C ARG A 97 -15.39 -27.18 -28.16
N SER A 98 -14.78 -27.42 -26.98
CA SER A 98 -13.47 -28.03 -26.69
C SER A 98 -12.25 -27.78 -27.59
N SER A 99 -11.23 -27.21 -26.92
CA SER A 99 -9.78 -27.40 -27.10
C SER A 99 -9.12 -26.97 -28.42
N ILE A 100 -8.79 -25.66 -28.54
CA ILE A 100 -7.47 -25.20 -28.97
C ILE A 100 -7.17 -23.87 -28.26
N SER A 101 -6.44 -23.92 -27.14
CA SER A 101 -5.84 -22.73 -26.53
C SER A 101 -4.57 -22.38 -27.31
N PRO A 102 -4.41 -21.15 -27.83
CA PRO A 102 -3.17 -20.70 -28.49
C PRO A 102 -1.97 -20.57 -27.56
N THR A 103 -2.23 -20.56 -26.25
CA THR A 103 -1.25 -20.48 -25.18
C THR A 103 -0.70 -21.88 -24.91
N ALA A 104 0.62 -21.99 -24.81
CA ALA A 104 1.28 -23.22 -24.38
C ALA A 104 0.62 -23.76 -23.09
N ASP A 105 0.53 -25.08 -22.95
CA ASP A 105 -0.07 -25.69 -21.77
C ASP A 105 0.66 -25.25 -20.50
N ILE A 106 -0.10 -25.00 -19.44
CA ILE A 106 0.48 -24.65 -18.14
C ILE A 106 1.26 -25.86 -17.61
N PRO A 107 2.57 -25.72 -17.31
CA PRO A 107 3.41 -26.83 -16.86
C PRO A 107 2.80 -27.60 -15.69
N ALA A 108 2.86 -28.93 -15.75
CA ALA A 108 2.36 -29.80 -14.68
C ALA A 108 3.10 -29.59 -13.36
N GLY A 109 4.39 -29.21 -13.43
CA GLY A 109 5.23 -28.93 -12.27
C GLY A 109 5.14 -27.49 -11.74
N LEU A 110 4.22 -26.65 -12.22
CA LEU A 110 4.02 -25.30 -11.70
C LEU A 110 3.38 -25.38 -10.29
N PRO A 111 4.01 -24.84 -9.23
CA PRO A 111 3.41 -24.74 -7.91
C PRO A 111 2.06 -24.04 -7.94
N ARG A 112 1.12 -24.49 -7.12
CA ARG A 112 -0.16 -23.80 -6.98
C ARG A 112 0.06 -22.50 -6.22
N GLY A 113 -0.41 -21.40 -6.80
CA GLY A 113 -0.30 -20.09 -6.18
C GLY A 113 -1.26 -19.92 -5.00
N LEU A 114 -1.35 -18.70 -4.46
CA LEU A 114 -2.25 -18.38 -3.35
C LEU A 114 -3.20 -17.24 -3.72
N TYR A 115 -4.46 -17.39 -3.34
CA TYR A 115 -5.48 -16.34 -3.40
C TYR A 115 -5.98 -16.06 -1.98
N LEU A 116 -5.44 -15.01 -1.38
CA LEU A 116 -5.78 -14.57 -0.03
C LEU A 116 -6.91 -13.54 -0.11
N HIS A 117 -8.05 -13.82 0.51
CA HIS A 117 -9.15 -12.85 0.53
C HIS A 117 -9.71 -12.61 1.92
N GLY A 118 -10.35 -11.47 2.11
CA GLY A 118 -11.12 -11.16 3.31
C GLY A 118 -11.40 -9.67 3.45
N ASP A 119 -12.08 -9.29 4.51
CA ASP A 119 -12.53 -7.93 4.76
C ASP A 119 -11.38 -6.93 4.96
N VAL A 120 -11.72 -5.63 4.91
CA VAL A 120 -10.74 -4.57 5.11
C VAL A 120 -10.16 -4.66 6.53
N GLY A 121 -8.84 -4.66 6.65
CA GLY A 121 -8.16 -4.75 7.95
C GLY A 121 -7.83 -6.17 8.43
N SER A 122 -8.04 -7.21 7.62
CA SER A 122 -7.70 -8.61 7.96
C SER A 122 -6.21 -8.98 7.89
N GLY A 123 -5.32 -8.02 7.60
CA GLY A 123 -3.86 -8.26 7.58
C GLY A 123 -3.30 -8.85 6.27
N LYS A 124 -4.08 -8.87 5.18
CA LYS A 124 -3.67 -9.45 3.88
C LYS A 124 -2.37 -8.85 3.33
N THR A 125 -2.23 -7.53 3.40
CA THR A 125 -1.04 -6.80 2.95
C THR A 125 0.19 -7.21 3.76
N MET A 126 0.06 -7.35 5.09
CA MET A 126 1.15 -7.81 5.96
C MET A 126 1.60 -9.23 5.60
N LEU A 127 0.65 -10.14 5.35
CA LEU A 127 0.95 -11.52 4.92
C LEU A 127 1.64 -11.55 3.54
N MET A 128 1.22 -10.68 2.62
CA MET A 128 1.87 -10.50 1.33
C MET A 128 3.30 -9.94 1.49
N ASP A 129 3.51 -8.95 2.36
CA ASP A 129 4.84 -8.40 2.69
C ASP A 129 5.76 -9.50 3.21
N LEU A 130 5.28 -10.24 4.22
CA LEU A 130 6.00 -11.35 4.85
C LEU A 130 6.45 -12.39 3.82
N PHE A 131 5.56 -12.82 2.94
CA PHE A 131 5.90 -13.78 1.90
C PHE A 131 6.87 -13.20 0.86
N TYR A 132 6.63 -11.97 0.40
CA TYR A 132 7.48 -11.33 -0.61
C TYR A 132 8.90 -11.12 -0.11
N ASP A 133 9.06 -10.76 1.16
CA ASP A 133 10.35 -10.57 1.82
C ASP A 133 11.11 -11.87 2.01
N THR A 134 10.39 -12.97 2.26
CA THR A 134 10.96 -14.29 2.54
C THR A 134 11.06 -15.19 1.31
N LEU A 135 10.83 -14.69 0.10
CA LEU A 135 10.95 -15.53 -1.12
C LEU A 135 12.33 -16.22 -1.21
N PRO A 136 12.38 -17.52 -1.54
CA PRO A 136 13.62 -18.29 -1.52
C PRO A 136 14.58 -17.82 -2.62
N ALA A 137 15.89 -17.98 -2.40
CA ALA A 137 16.93 -17.56 -3.35
C ALA A 137 16.83 -18.22 -4.74
N ALA A 138 16.11 -19.35 -4.87
CA ALA A 138 15.79 -19.98 -6.14
C ALA A 138 14.92 -19.09 -7.04
N VAL A 139 14.13 -18.18 -6.45
CA VAL A 139 13.32 -17.20 -7.17
C VAL A 139 14.20 -16.03 -7.61
N GLN A 140 14.63 -16.07 -8.86
CA GLN A 140 15.54 -15.05 -9.43
C GLN A 140 14.85 -13.71 -9.69
N THR A 141 13.56 -13.73 -10.02
CA THR A 141 12.79 -12.53 -10.35
C THR A 141 11.44 -12.55 -9.63
N LYS A 142 11.14 -11.45 -8.93
CA LYS A 142 9.90 -11.25 -8.19
C LYS A 142 9.37 -9.84 -8.47
N THR A 143 8.06 -9.73 -8.64
CA THR A 143 7.39 -8.45 -8.85
C THR A 143 6.16 -8.37 -7.96
N ARG A 144 5.99 -7.24 -7.28
CA ARG A 144 4.76 -6.91 -6.56
C ARG A 144 4.15 -5.65 -7.14
N ILE A 145 2.84 -5.68 -7.40
CA ILE A 145 2.14 -4.58 -8.05
C ILE A 145 0.64 -4.59 -7.72
N HIS A 146 0.03 -3.40 -7.61
CA HIS A 146 -1.42 -3.27 -7.56
C HIS A 146 -2.07 -3.73 -8.87
N PHE A 147 -3.14 -4.52 -8.78
CA PHE A 147 -3.79 -5.10 -9.96
C PHE A 147 -4.23 -4.06 -10.99
N HIS A 148 -4.81 -2.93 -10.56
CA HIS A 148 -5.24 -1.87 -11.48
C HIS A 148 -4.07 -1.27 -12.27
N ASN A 149 -2.95 -0.96 -11.59
CA ASN A 149 -1.74 -0.43 -12.22
C ASN A 149 -1.12 -1.43 -13.19
N PHE A 150 -1.18 -2.72 -12.84
CA PHE A 150 -0.73 -3.79 -13.72
C PHE A 150 -1.55 -3.86 -15.01
N MET A 151 -2.89 -3.84 -14.90
CA MET A 151 -3.76 -3.90 -16.09
C MET A 151 -3.57 -2.68 -17.01
N GLN A 152 -3.40 -1.48 -16.44
CA GLN A 152 -3.06 -0.29 -17.23
C GLN A 152 -1.75 -0.46 -18.01
N ASP A 153 -0.71 -1.03 -17.39
CA ASP A 153 0.57 -1.28 -18.07
C ASP A 153 0.43 -2.33 -19.17
N VAL A 154 -0.32 -3.41 -18.92
CA VAL A 154 -0.62 -4.45 -19.92
C VAL A 154 -1.29 -3.84 -21.15
N HIS A 155 -2.38 -3.08 -20.98
CA HIS A 155 -3.08 -2.41 -22.09
C HIS A 155 -2.17 -1.45 -22.84
N ARG A 156 -1.33 -0.68 -22.13
CA ARG A 156 -0.35 0.24 -22.73
C ARG A 156 0.67 -0.51 -23.58
N ARG A 157 1.23 -1.63 -23.08
CA ARG A 157 2.18 -2.47 -23.83
C ARG A 157 1.51 -3.09 -25.05
N MET A 158 0.29 -3.61 -24.90
CA MET A 158 -0.49 -4.17 -26.01
C MET A 158 -0.77 -3.13 -27.09
N HIS A 159 -1.18 -1.92 -26.73
CA HIS A 159 -1.42 -0.83 -27.66
C HIS A 159 -0.13 -0.44 -28.41
N ARG A 160 0.97 -0.25 -27.68
CA ARG A 160 2.29 0.05 -28.30
C ARG A 160 2.73 -1.03 -29.27
N PHE A 161 2.50 -2.30 -28.94
CA PHE A 161 2.82 -3.42 -29.81
C PHE A 161 1.97 -3.41 -31.08
N LYS A 162 0.65 -3.22 -30.95
CA LYS A 162 -0.27 -3.09 -32.09
C LYS A 162 0.10 -1.93 -33.02
N VAL A 163 0.50 -0.78 -32.48
CA VAL A 163 0.96 0.36 -33.29
C VAL A 163 2.24 0.05 -34.06
N LYS A 164 3.19 -0.68 -33.45
CA LYS A 164 4.48 -1.01 -34.09
C LYS A 164 4.37 -2.07 -35.18
N VAL A 165 3.57 -3.11 -34.97
CA VAL A 165 3.55 -4.31 -35.82
C VAL A 165 2.28 -4.38 -36.70
N GLY A 166 1.29 -3.53 -36.44
CA GLY A 166 0.00 -3.52 -37.13
C GLY A 166 -1.09 -4.31 -36.41
N GLY A 167 -2.33 -4.17 -36.88
CA GLY A 167 -3.47 -4.98 -36.42
C GLY A 167 -3.35 -6.44 -36.91
N GLY A 168 -3.98 -7.37 -36.20
CA GLY A 168 -3.98 -8.79 -36.59
C GLY A 168 -2.77 -9.59 -36.06
N ILE A 169 -2.27 -9.26 -34.87
CA ILE A 169 -1.28 -10.06 -34.14
C ILE A 169 -1.69 -10.16 -32.67
N ASP A 170 -1.53 -11.34 -32.06
CA ASP A 170 -1.81 -11.54 -30.63
C ASP A 170 -0.79 -10.84 -29.73
N ALA A 171 -1.00 -9.54 -29.50
CA ALA A 171 -0.14 -8.71 -28.65
C ALA A 171 -0.06 -9.22 -27.20
N LEU A 172 -1.09 -9.92 -26.71
CA LEU A 172 -1.16 -10.36 -25.32
C LEU A 172 -0.06 -11.39 -25.00
N SER A 173 0.18 -12.34 -25.90
CA SER A 173 1.21 -13.39 -25.73
C SER A 173 2.62 -12.80 -25.63
N PHE A 174 2.94 -11.75 -26.39
CA PHE A 174 4.22 -11.04 -26.28
C PHE A 174 4.35 -10.29 -24.96
N VAL A 175 3.29 -9.58 -24.56
CA VAL A 175 3.27 -8.83 -23.30
C VAL A 175 3.41 -9.78 -22.10
N ALA A 176 2.76 -10.94 -22.14
CA ALA A 176 2.89 -11.97 -21.12
C ALA A 176 4.33 -12.49 -21.06
N ALA A 177 4.98 -12.76 -22.19
CA ALA A 177 6.39 -13.17 -22.24
C ALA A 177 7.33 -12.09 -21.66
N ASP A 178 7.12 -10.82 -21.99
CA ASP A 178 7.92 -9.70 -21.45
C ASP A 178 7.75 -9.55 -19.93
N ILE A 179 6.52 -9.70 -19.41
CA ILE A 179 6.24 -9.68 -17.96
C ILE A 179 6.88 -10.89 -17.30
N ALA A 180 6.71 -12.06 -17.91
CA ALA A 180 7.24 -13.32 -17.43
C ALA A 180 8.77 -13.27 -17.27
N GLU A 181 9.50 -12.64 -18.18
CA GLU A 181 10.96 -12.47 -18.07
C GLU A 181 11.37 -11.72 -16.79
N GLN A 182 10.55 -10.76 -16.35
CA GLN A 182 10.81 -9.90 -15.20
C GLN A 182 10.18 -10.40 -13.89
N ALA A 183 9.30 -11.41 -13.94
CA ALA A 183 8.56 -11.89 -12.79
C ALA A 183 8.38 -13.41 -12.84
N GLY A 184 9.22 -14.15 -12.10
CA GLY A 184 9.02 -15.58 -11.83
C GLY A 184 7.95 -15.81 -10.77
N VAL A 185 7.90 -14.94 -9.76
CA VAL A 185 6.78 -14.82 -8.83
C VAL A 185 6.12 -13.46 -9.01
N LEU A 186 4.80 -13.45 -9.21
CA LEU A 186 4.01 -12.24 -9.40
C LEU A 186 2.99 -12.09 -8.27
N CYS A 187 3.20 -11.08 -7.45
CA CYS A 187 2.38 -10.74 -6.30
C CYS A 187 1.41 -9.61 -6.68
N PHE A 188 0.12 -9.91 -6.81
CA PHE A 188 -0.91 -8.90 -7.02
C PHE A 188 -1.49 -8.42 -5.69
N ASP A 189 -1.38 -7.11 -5.45
CA ASP A 189 -2.11 -6.45 -4.36
C ASP A 189 -3.46 -5.91 -4.84
N GLU A 190 -4.46 -6.00 -3.97
CA GLU A 190 -5.86 -5.64 -4.22
C GLU A 190 -6.38 -6.11 -5.60
N PHE A 191 -6.35 -7.42 -5.80
CA PHE A 191 -6.91 -8.06 -6.98
C PHE A 191 -8.42 -7.83 -7.07
N GLN A 192 -8.83 -6.92 -7.95
CA GLN A 192 -10.23 -6.58 -8.21
C GLN A 192 -10.43 -6.30 -9.69
N CYS A 193 -11.49 -6.87 -10.27
CA CYS A 193 -11.85 -6.63 -11.66
C CYS A 193 -13.20 -5.91 -11.71
N THR A 194 -13.20 -4.68 -12.21
CA THR A 194 -14.40 -3.83 -12.38
C THR A 194 -14.60 -3.40 -13.83
N ASP A 195 -13.53 -3.33 -14.62
CA ASP A 195 -13.57 -2.92 -16.02
C ASP A 195 -13.87 -4.11 -16.95
N VAL A 196 -14.69 -3.88 -17.99
CA VAL A 196 -15.01 -4.88 -19.02
C VAL A 196 -13.79 -5.22 -19.87
N ALA A 197 -12.93 -4.26 -20.20
CA ALA A 197 -11.73 -4.48 -21.00
C ALA A 197 -10.74 -5.40 -20.27
N ASP A 198 -10.62 -5.24 -18.95
CA ASP A 198 -9.80 -6.11 -18.11
C ASP A 198 -10.38 -7.53 -18.06
N ALA A 199 -11.69 -7.63 -17.80
CA ALA A 199 -12.40 -8.90 -17.75
C ALA A 199 -12.24 -9.73 -19.03
N MET A 200 -12.24 -9.06 -20.20
CA MET A 200 -12.12 -9.71 -21.51
C MET A 200 -10.76 -10.38 -21.75
N ILE A 201 -9.67 -9.90 -21.14
CA ILE A 201 -8.32 -10.41 -21.39
C ILE A 201 -7.72 -11.19 -20.22
N LEU A 202 -8.29 -11.05 -19.02
CA LEU A 202 -7.69 -11.53 -17.78
C LEU A 202 -7.37 -13.03 -17.82
N ARG A 203 -8.34 -13.87 -18.23
CA ARG A 203 -8.11 -15.32 -18.32
C ARG A 203 -6.89 -15.65 -19.18
N ARG A 204 -6.87 -15.13 -20.41
CA ARG A 204 -5.80 -15.41 -21.39
C ARG A 204 -4.45 -14.91 -20.89
N LEU A 205 -4.44 -13.76 -20.21
CA LEU A 205 -3.24 -13.20 -19.61
C LEU A 205 -2.69 -14.13 -18.51
N LEU A 206 -3.53 -14.55 -17.57
CA LEU A 206 -3.14 -15.43 -16.47
C LEU A 206 -2.68 -16.80 -16.98
N GLU A 207 -3.39 -17.40 -17.94
CA GLU A 207 -2.97 -18.65 -18.59
C GLU A 207 -1.60 -18.50 -19.25
N SER A 208 -1.36 -17.39 -19.97
CA SER A 208 -0.08 -17.14 -20.63
C SER A 208 1.06 -16.87 -19.65
N LEU A 209 0.81 -16.22 -18.53
CA LEU A 209 1.82 -16.04 -17.48
C LEU A 209 2.16 -17.39 -16.84
N MET A 210 1.15 -18.19 -16.49
CA MET A 210 1.33 -19.51 -15.90
C MET A 210 2.03 -20.48 -16.86
N SER A 211 1.76 -20.40 -18.16
CA SER A 211 2.45 -21.24 -19.17
C SER A 211 3.94 -20.91 -19.30
N HIS A 212 4.33 -19.67 -19.02
CA HIS A 212 5.73 -19.27 -18.87
C HIS A 212 6.33 -19.59 -17.48
N GLY A 213 5.64 -20.38 -16.66
CA GLY A 213 6.11 -20.80 -15.35
C GLY A 213 6.02 -19.72 -14.26
N VAL A 214 5.17 -18.70 -14.43
CA VAL A 214 4.98 -17.65 -13.42
C VAL A 214 4.06 -18.17 -12.32
N VAL A 215 4.50 -18.10 -11.07
CA VAL A 215 3.70 -18.42 -9.89
C VAL A 215 2.99 -17.15 -9.40
N LEU A 216 1.69 -17.25 -9.14
CA LEU A 216 0.87 -16.11 -8.73
C LEU A 216 0.56 -16.14 -7.23
N VAL A 217 0.66 -15.00 -6.58
CA VAL A 217 0.15 -14.79 -5.21
C VAL A 217 -0.69 -13.53 -5.23
N THR A 218 -1.90 -13.58 -4.70
CA THR A 218 -2.86 -12.47 -4.84
C THR A 218 -3.57 -12.19 -3.53
N THR A 219 -3.71 -10.91 -3.16
CA THR A 219 -4.61 -10.46 -2.09
C THR A 219 -5.86 -9.82 -2.69
N SER A 220 -7.05 -10.03 -2.09
CA SER A 220 -8.30 -9.39 -2.54
C SER A 220 -9.25 -9.10 -1.37
N ASN A 221 -10.11 -8.10 -1.53
CA ASN A 221 -11.24 -7.87 -0.62
C ASN A 221 -12.47 -8.70 -0.99
N ARG A 222 -12.40 -9.51 -2.05
CA ARG A 222 -13.51 -10.33 -2.55
C ARG A 222 -13.06 -11.76 -2.80
N PRO A 223 -13.86 -12.79 -2.47
CA PRO A 223 -13.59 -14.15 -2.90
C PRO A 223 -13.67 -14.25 -4.44
N PRO A 224 -13.05 -15.27 -5.07
CA PRO A 224 -13.01 -15.39 -6.52
C PRO A 224 -14.39 -15.38 -7.19
N ASP A 225 -15.39 -16.02 -6.57
CA ASP A 225 -16.76 -16.10 -7.10
C ASP A 225 -17.49 -14.74 -7.12
N GLU A 226 -16.98 -13.74 -6.41
CA GLU A 226 -17.51 -12.38 -6.39
C GLU A 226 -16.71 -11.37 -7.23
N LEU A 227 -15.60 -11.79 -7.84
CA LEU A 227 -14.86 -10.96 -8.78
C LEU A 227 -15.73 -10.64 -9.99
N TYR A 228 -15.82 -9.37 -10.40
CA TYR A 228 -16.63 -8.89 -11.53
C TYR A 228 -18.14 -9.24 -11.42
N LYS A 229 -18.65 -9.41 -10.18
CA LYS A 229 -20.07 -9.66 -9.91
C LYS A 229 -20.89 -8.49 -10.48
N ASN A 230 -21.95 -8.81 -11.24
CA ASN A 230 -22.78 -7.85 -11.99
C ASN A 230 -22.08 -7.14 -13.17
N GLY A 231 -20.88 -7.56 -13.56
CA GLY A 231 -20.21 -7.04 -14.75
C GLY A 231 -20.91 -7.45 -16.06
N VAL A 232 -20.72 -6.64 -17.10
CA VAL A 232 -21.26 -6.90 -18.45
C VAL A 232 -20.67 -8.21 -18.99
N GLN A 233 -21.52 -9.09 -19.51
CA GLN A 233 -21.11 -10.42 -20.01
C GLN A 233 -20.35 -11.27 -18.99
N ARG A 234 -20.75 -11.24 -17.71
CA ARG A 234 -20.13 -12.03 -16.62
C ARG A 234 -19.88 -13.51 -16.95
N GLU A 235 -20.74 -14.14 -17.74
CA GLU A 235 -20.58 -15.54 -18.18
C GLU A 235 -19.23 -15.78 -18.88
N SER A 236 -18.75 -14.80 -19.66
CA SER A 236 -17.43 -14.86 -20.32
C SER A 236 -16.25 -14.79 -19.34
N PHE A 237 -16.49 -14.27 -18.13
CA PHE A 237 -15.50 -14.14 -17.07
C PHE A 237 -15.45 -15.36 -16.13
N LEU A 238 -16.50 -16.19 -16.08
CA LEU A 238 -16.54 -17.40 -15.25
C LEU A 238 -15.35 -18.35 -15.50
N PRO A 239 -14.86 -18.54 -16.74
CA PRO A 239 -13.64 -19.31 -16.99
C PRO A 239 -12.38 -18.74 -16.31
N ALA A 240 -12.29 -17.42 -16.13
CA ALA A 240 -11.18 -16.80 -15.38
C ALA A 240 -11.25 -17.14 -13.88
N ILE A 241 -12.46 -17.11 -13.30
CA ILE A 241 -12.71 -17.52 -11.92
C ILE A 241 -12.36 -18.99 -11.72
N ALA A 242 -12.76 -19.86 -12.66
CA ALA A 242 -12.42 -21.27 -12.63
C ALA A 242 -10.90 -21.51 -12.67
N LEU A 243 -10.17 -20.74 -13.50
CA LEU A 243 -8.71 -20.80 -13.53
C LEU A 243 -8.10 -20.41 -12.17
N LEU A 244 -8.55 -19.31 -11.57
CA LEU A 244 -8.07 -18.89 -10.25
C LEU A 244 -8.31 -19.98 -9.19
N LYS A 245 -9.52 -20.55 -9.13
CA LYS A 245 -9.88 -21.60 -8.15
C LYS A 245 -9.15 -22.93 -8.38
N THR A 246 -8.75 -23.22 -9.61
CA THR A 246 -8.04 -24.47 -9.95
C THR A 246 -6.53 -24.37 -9.76
N ARG A 247 -5.95 -23.19 -10.00
CA ARG A 247 -4.50 -22.96 -9.97
C ARG A 247 -4.00 -22.27 -8.71
N LEU A 248 -4.88 -21.66 -7.91
CA LEU A 248 -4.54 -21.03 -6.64
C LEU A 248 -5.25 -21.72 -5.48
N HIS A 249 -4.59 -21.83 -4.34
CA HIS A 249 -5.26 -22.14 -3.09
C HIS A 249 -5.95 -20.89 -2.56
N VAL A 250 -7.27 -20.95 -2.47
CA VAL A 250 -8.11 -19.85 -2.00
C VAL A 250 -8.22 -19.94 -0.47
N ILE A 251 -7.76 -18.91 0.21
CA ILE A 251 -7.73 -18.85 1.68
C ILE A 251 -8.52 -17.63 2.15
N ASN A 252 -9.47 -17.86 3.05
CA ASN A 252 -10.19 -16.78 3.70
C ASN A 252 -9.42 -16.27 4.94
N LEU A 253 -9.26 -14.97 5.03
CA LEU A 253 -8.57 -14.23 6.09
C LEU A 253 -9.55 -13.53 7.04
N ASP A 254 -10.86 -13.67 6.82
CA ASP A 254 -11.88 -13.06 7.68
C ASP A 254 -11.71 -13.54 9.12
N SER A 255 -11.22 -12.63 9.96
CA SER A 255 -11.16 -12.77 11.40
C SER A 255 -12.15 -11.78 12.02
N PRO A 256 -12.80 -12.11 13.15
CA PRO A 256 -13.57 -11.13 13.91
C PRO A 256 -12.73 -9.93 14.38
N ILE A 257 -11.39 -10.01 14.25
CA ILE A 257 -10.44 -9.01 14.69
C ILE A 257 -10.06 -8.11 13.49
N ASP A 258 -10.51 -6.85 13.50
CA ASP A 258 -9.97 -5.80 12.61
C ASP A 258 -8.63 -5.32 13.18
N TYR A 259 -7.52 -5.71 12.53
CA TYR A 259 -6.15 -5.40 12.98
C TYR A 259 -5.80 -3.91 12.93
N ARG A 260 -6.64 -3.07 12.31
CA ARG A 260 -6.52 -1.60 12.41
C ARG A 260 -7.10 -1.06 13.70
N LYS A 261 -8.04 -1.78 14.31
CA LYS A 261 -8.73 -1.41 15.56
C LYS A 261 -8.03 -1.98 16.80
N ILE A 262 -7.15 -2.97 16.64
CA ILE A 262 -6.30 -3.43 17.74
C ILE A 262 -5.41 -2.25 18.17
N PRO A 263 -5.42 -1.86 19.46
CA PRO A 263 -4.53 -0.83 19.97
C PRO A 263 -3.07 -1.23 19.70
N ARG A 264 -2.44 -0.53 18.77
CA ARG A 264 -1.00 -0.69 18.51
C ARG A 264 -0.26 0.14 19.55
N PRO A 265 0.91 -0.29 20.07
CA PRO A 265 1.65 0.52 21.02
C PRO A 265 1.92 1.89 20.36
N PRO A 266 1.51 3.01 20.98
CA PRO A 266 1.69 4.31 20.36
C PRO A 266 3.18 4.52 20.12
N SER A 267 3.55 4.97 18.92
CA SER A 267 4.91 5.39 18.63
C SER A 267 5.26 6.71 19.34
N GLY A 268 4.25 7.40 19.88
CA GLY A 268 4.41 8.70 20.52
C GLY A 268 4.75 9.77 19.50
N VAL A 269 4.14 9.72 18.31
CA VAL A 269 4.32 10.72 17.22
C VAL A 269 3.30 11.85 17.30
N TYR A 270 2.21 11.64 18.02
CA TYR A 270 1.21 12.66 18.30
C TYR A 270 1.34 13.13 19.74
N HIS A 271 1.46 14.45 19.92
CA HIS A 271 1.51 15.08 21.23
C HIS A 271 0.26 15.92 21.44
N THR A 272 -0.37 15.76 22.59
CA THR A 272 -1.54 16.51 23.03
C THR A 272 -1.43 16.68 24.55
N PRO A 273 -1.72 17.86 25.11
CA PRO A 273 -2.16 19.11 24.47
C PRO A 273 -0.98 19.97 23.96
N LEU A 274 -1.26 21.18 23.44
CA LEU A 274 -0.25 22.19 23.11
C LEU A 274 0.35 22.84 24.37
N ASP A 275 1.03 22.04 25.18
CA ASP A 275 1.75 22.47 26.37
C ASP A 275 3.21 22.88 26.06
N ALA A 276 3.99 23.17 27.11
CA ALA A 276 5.40 23.52 26.98
C ALA A 276 6.27 22.40 26.38
N HIS A 277 5.79 21.15 26.32
CA HIS A 277 6.52 20.02 25.78
C HIS A 277 6.28 19.81 24.27
N ALA A 278 5.21 20.38 23.71
CA ALA A 278 4.85 20.21 22.30
C ALA A 278 5.99 20.56 21.33
N GLU A 279 6.68 21.68 21.57
CA GLU A 279 7.79 22.12 20.73
C GLU A 279 8.99 21.17 20.85
N SER A 280 9.31 20.73 22.06
CA SER A 280 10.41 19.78 22.31
C SER A 280 10.14 18.41 21.67
N HIS A 281 8.87 17.98 21.63
CA HIS A 281 8.44 16.78 20.94
C HIS A 281 8.64 16.89 19.43
N ALA A 282 8.21 18.00 18.83
CA ALA A 282 8.40 18.27 17.41
C ALA A 282 9.89 18.31 17.05
N ASP A 283 10.72 18.98 17.85
CA ASP A 283 12.17 19.04 17.67
C ASP A 283 12.84 17.66 17.74
N LYS A 284 12.44 16.84 18.72
CA LYS A 284 12.96 15.48 18.88
C LYS A 284 12.69 14.64 17.62
N TRP A 285 11.46 14.67 17.13
CA TRP A 285 11.09 13.94 15.92
C TRP A 285 11.73 14.52 14.66
N PHE A 286 11.92 15.84 14.60
CA PHE A 286 12.58 16.51 13.47
C PHE A 286 14.04 16.08 13.34
N ARG A 287 14.74 15.98 14.47
CA ARG A 287 16.11 15.44 14.50
C ARG A 287 16.16 13.94 14.16
N PHE A 288 15.18 13.17 14.63
CA PHE A 288 15.14 11.72 14.40
C PHE A 288 14.81 11.34 12.95
N LEU A 289 13.89 12.07 12.30
CA LEU A 289 13.43 11.80 10.93
C LEU A 289 14.21 12.57 9.87
N GLY A 290 14.93 13.62 10.27
CA GLY A 290 15.78 14.44 9.42
C GLY A 290 17.14 13.81 9.15
N ASP A 291 18.08 14.64 8.71
CA ASP A 291 19.46 14.26 8.46
C ASP A 291 20.29 14.39 9.76
N PRO A 292 20.82 13.29 10.33
CA PRO A 292 21.63 13.33 11.55
C PRO A 292 23.00 14.00 11.35
N ASP A 293 23.51 14.05 10.11
CA ASP A 293 24.81 14.64 9.76
C ASP A 293 24.67 16.12 9.32
N GLY A 294 23.47 16.50 8.85
CA GLY A 294 23.09 17.86 8.43
C GLY A 294 22.39 18.66 9.52
N PHE A 295 23.15 19.28 10.43
CA PHE A 295 22.62 19.90 11.65
C PHE A 295 21.74 21.15 11.47
N GLU A 296 21.77 21.83 10.33
CA GLU A 296 21.03 23.09 10.16
C GLU A 296 19.80 22.92 9.25
N PRO A 297 18.58 23.11 9.77
CA PRO A 297 17.37 23.14 8.97
C PRO A 297 17.44 24.26 7.94
N ARG A 298 17.08 23.96 6.69
CA ARG A 298 17.11 24.93 5.59
C ARG A 298 15.71 25.13 5.01
N PRO A 299 15.37 26.34 4.57
CA PRO A 299 14.17 26.53 3.78
C PRO A 299 14.37 26.01 2.36
N GLU A 300 13.31 25.45 1.77
CA GLU A 300 13.29 25.02 0.37
C GLU A 300 12.04 25.54 -0.35
N THR A 301 12.11 25.66 -1.67
CA THR A 301 10.97 26.03 -2.51
C THR A 301 10.73 24.94 -3.55
N GLN A 302 9.54 24.33 -3.49
CA GLN A 302 9.10 23.31 -4.45
C GLN A 302 8.26 23.96 -5.56
N ARG A 303 8.24 23.36 -6.76
CA ARG A 303 7.51 23.91 -7.92
C ARG A 303 6.45 22.95 -8.45
N VAL A 304 5.20 23.40 -8.48
CA VAL A 304 4.04 22.65 -9.02
C VAL A 304 3.37 23.45 -10.11
N TRP A 305 3.40 22.97 -11.35
CA TRP A 305 2.75 23.60 -12.51
C TRP A 305 3.03 25.12 -12.62
N GLY A 306 4.25 25.55 -12.29
CA GLY A 306 4.67 26.95 -12.34
C GLY A 306 4.39 27.77 -11.07
N ARG A 307 3.78 27.19 -10.04
CA ARG A 307 3.60 27.78 -8.71
C ARG A 307 4.74 27.38 -7.77
N GLU A 308 5.15 28.29 -6.90
CA GLU A 308 6.18 28.06 -5.88
C GLU A 308 5.55 27.77 -4.52
N ILE A 309 5.98 26.68 -3.88
CA ILE A 309 5.55 26.26 -2.55
C ILE A 309 6.72 26.40 -1.61
N TYR A 310 6.63 27.34 -0.69
CA TYR A 310 7.64 27.56 0.34
C TYR A 310 7.54 26.51 1.45
N VAL A 311 8.69 25.90 1.79
CA VAL A 311 8.85 24.93 2.87
C VAL A 311 9.80 25.53 3.90
N PRO A 312 9.30 25.99 5.07
CA PRO A 312 10.07 26.82 6.00
C PRO A 312 11.30 26.11 6.58
N ARG A 313 11.17 24.82 6.88
CA ARG A 313 12.21 24.04 7.56
C ARG A 313 12.30 22.64 6.99
N VAL A 314 13.44 22.30 6.43
CA VAL A 314 13.78 20.99 5.88
C VAL A 314 15.07 20.48 6.52
N SER A 315 15.07 19.21 6.90
CA SER A 315 16.28 18.45 7.24
C SER A 315 16.22 17.11 6.51
N GLY A 316 17.19 16.84 5.63
CA GLY A 316 17.15 15.66 4.76
C GLY A 316 15.88 15.60 3.91
N ARG A 317 15.06 14.56 4.12
CA ARG A 317 13.73 14.40 3.48
C ARG A 317 12.58 14.59 4.47
N CYS A 318 12.82 15.30 5.58
CA CYS A 318 11.81 15.65 6.57
C CYS A 318 11.48 17.15 6.47
N ALA A 319 10.20 17.46 6.28
CA ALA A 319 9.69 18.83 6.25
C ALA A 319 8.91 19.15 7.53
N ARG A 320 9.12 20.36 8.05
CA ARG A 320 8.41 20.86 9.23
C ARG A 320 7.65 22.15 8.91
N PHE A 321 6.40 22.17 9.37
CA PHE A 321 5.48 23.29 9.24
C PHE A 321 4.77 23.57 10.57
N THR A 322 4.33 24.80 10.78
CA THR A 322 3.18 25.10 11.62
C THR A 322 1.89 24.82 10.84
N PHE A 323 0.80 24.57 11.56
CA PHE A 323 -0.52 24.35 10.95
C PHE A 323 -0.93 25.54 10.08
N ALA A 324 -0.66 26.77 10.54
CA ALA A 324 -0.93 27.99 9.80
C ALA A 324 -0.14 28.06 8.48
N GLU A 325 1.15 27.74 8.48
CA GLU A 325 1.99 27.74 7.27
C GLU A 325 1.55 26.67 6.25
N LEU A 326 1.10 25.51 6.73
CA LEU A 326 0.73 24.39 5.87
C LEU A 326 -0.69 24.54 5.33
N ILE A 327 -1.67 24.79 6.20
CA ILE A 327 -3.10 24.72 5.90
C ILE A 327 -3.75 26.11 5.77
N GLY A 328 -3.24 27.12 6.47
CA GLY A 328 -3.75 28.49 6.43
C GLY A 328 -3.52 29.18 5.08
N GLU A 329 -2.43 28.83 4.40
CA GLU A 329 -2.13 29.29 3.05
C GLU A 329 -3.01 28.61 1.97
N PRO A 330 -3.27 29.26 0.81
CA PRO A 330 -4.13 28.72 -0.26
C PRO A 330 -3.43 27.62 -1.08
N LYS A 331 -3.16 26.48 -0.43
CA LYS A 331 -2.64 25.26 -1.04
C LYS A 331 -3.78 24.35 -1.51
N SER A 332 -3.54 23.67 -2.62
CA SER A 332 -4.44 22.73 -3.28
C SER A 332 -4.01 21.28 -3.06
N ALA A 333 -4.86 20.32 -3.44
CA ALA A 333 -4.54 18.89 -3.39
C ALA A 333 -3.24 18.55 -4.15
N ALA A 334 -2.99 19.20 -5.30
CA ALA A 334 -1.78 18.99 -6.08
C ALA A 334 -0.52 19.45 -5.36
N ASP A 335 -0.62 20.51 -4.56
CA ASP A 335 0.50 21.02 -3.76
C ASP A 335 0.89 20.02 -2.68
N TYR A 336 -0.09 19.42 -2.00
CA TYR A 336 0.17 18.37 -1.01
C TYR A 336 0.77 17.10 -1.64
N LEU A 337 0.28 16.68 -2.80
CA LEU A 337 0.84 15.52 -3.51
C LEU A 337 2.29 15.75 -3.94
N GLU A 338 2.64 16.95 -4.39
CA GLU A 338 4.04 17.27 -4.71
C GLU A 338 4.91 17.30 -3.45
N LEU A 339 4.44 17.90 -2.35
CA LEU A 339 5.16 17.89 -1.08
C LEU A 339 5.46 16.44 -0.65
N VAL A 340 4.47 15.54 -0.73
CA VAL A 340 4.61 14.12 -0.39
C VAL A 340 5.53 13.37 -1.36
N ARG A 341 5.67 13.84 -2.60
CA ARG A 341 6.68 13.31 -3.54
C ARG A 341 8.10 13.73 -3.13
N CYS A 342 8.26 14.95 -2.63
CA CYS A 342 9.55 15.53 -2.28
C CYS A 342 10.06 15.07 -0.89
N TYR A 343 9.18 14.84 0.07
CA TYR A 343 9.51 14.53 1.47
C TYR A 343 8.90 13.21 1.94
N ASP A 344 9.64 12.46 2.77
CA ASP A 344 9.20 11.17 3.31
C ASP A 344 8.63 11.29 4.74
N ALA A 345 8.76 12.47 5.35
CA ALA A 345 8.28 12.75 6.71
C ALA A 345 7.83 14.21 6.86
N PHE A 346 6.72 14.38 7.60
CA PHE A 346 6.08 15.66 7.88
C PHE A 346 5.90 15.86 9.37
N ILE A 347 6.30 17.03 9.86
CA ILE A 347 6.05 17.48 11.23
C ILE A 347 5.15 18.70 11.17
N VAL A 348 3.95 18.59 11.70
CA VAL A 348 2.96 19.67 11.73
C VAL A 348 2.72 20.09 13.17
N THR A 349 3.09 21.32 13.48
CA THR A 349 3.02 21.89 14.83
C THR A 349 1.82 22.82 14.99
N GLY A 350 1.29 22.92 16.22
CA GLY A 350 0.19 23.83 16.56
C GLY A 350 -1.12 23.54 15.83
N VAL A 351 -1.54 22.26 15.70
CA VAL A 351 -2.82 21.91 15.09
C VAL A 351 -3.95 22.27 16.07
N PRO A 352 -4.83 23.24 15.75
CA PRO A 352 -5.91 23.65 16.65
C PRO A 352 -7.06 22.64 16.62
N GLY A 353 -7.92 22.68 17.64
CA GLY A 353 -9.22 22.03 17.56
C GLY A 353 -10.12 22.79 16.58
N MET A 354 -10.54 22.15 15.48
CA MET A 354 -11.30 22.81 14.42
C MET A 354 -12.80 22.72 14.67
N SER A 355 -13.46 23.87 14.77
CA SER A 355 -14.92 24.00 14.95
C SER A 355 -15.66 24.14 13.60
N ARG A 356 -17.01 24.17 13.60
CA ARG A 356 -17.79 24.44 12.36
C ARG A 356 -17.35 25.71 11.62
N ARG A 357 -16.86 26.72 12.34
CA ARG A 357 -16.38 27.99 11.74
C ARG A 357 -15.11 27.79 10.91
N GLU A 358 -14.33 26.76 11.20
CA GLU A 358 -13.04 26.45 10.57
C GLU A 358 -13.14 25.27 9.58
N ARG A 359 -14.36 25.00 9.08
CA ARG A 359 -14.64 23.86 8.18
C ARG A 359 -13.72 23.82 6.96
N ASP A 360 -13.35 24.98 6.41
CA ASP A 360 -12.42 25.04 5.27
C ASP A 360 -11.02 24.54 5.63
N LEU A 361 -10.49 24.93 6.79
CA LEU A 361 -9.21 24.45 7.33
C LEU A 361 -9.27 22.94 7.57
N ALA A 362 -10.38 22.45 8.12
CA ALA A 362 -10.60 21.03 8.36
C ALA A 362 -10.59 20.21 7.07
N ARG A 363 -11.26 20.69 6.01
CA ARG A 363 -11.26 20.02 4.69
C ARG A 363 -9.87 19.99 4.06
N ARG A 364 -9.13 21.10 4.12
CA ARG A 364 -7.75 21.16 3.63
C ARG A 364 -6.82 20.24 4.41
N PHE A 365 -6.98 20.16 5.73
CA PHE A 365 -6.20 19.25 6.56
C PHE A 365 -6.50 17.78 6.28
N ILE A 366 -7.77 17.40 6.06
CA ILE A 366 -8.13 16.05 5.60
C ILE A 366 -7.46 15.74 4.26
N THR A 367 -7.46 16.69 3.33
CA THR A 367 -6.83 16.51 2.01
C THR A 367 -5.32 16.28 2.14
N PHE A 368 -4.67 16.98 3.06
CA PHE A 368 -3.26 16.77 3.39
C PHE A 368 -3.02 15.40 4.04
N ILE A 369 -3.81 15.02 5.04
CA ILE A 369 -3.74 13.68 5.67
C ILE A 369 -3.89 12.59 4.60
N ASP A 370 -4.81 12.79 3.67
CA ASP A 370 -5.07 11.86 2.58
C ASP A 370 -3.84 11.71 1.67
N ALA A 371 -3.21 12.83 1.28
CA ALA A 371 -1.98 12.81 0.49
C ALA A 371 -0.83 12.11 1.22
N VAL A 372 -0.61 12.41 2.51
CA VAL A 372 0.47 11.81 3.31
C VAL A 372 0.27 10.31 3.47
N TYR A 373 -0.96 9.89 3.75
CA TYR A 373 -1.31 8.48 3.89
C TYR A 373 -1.11 7.71 2.58
N GLU A 374 -1.58 8.24 1.45
CA GLU A 374 -1.44 7.60 0.13
C GLU A 374 0.02 7.56 -0.35
N GLY A 375 0.82 8.54 0.03
CA GLY A 375 2.26 8.54 -0.23
C GLY A 375 3.09 7.72 0.75
N ASN A 376 2.48 7.05 1.73
CA ASN A 376 3.16 6.30 2.80
C ASN A 376 4.24 7.15 3.53
N ALA A 377 4.02 8.46 3.65
CA ALA A 377 4.91 9.36 4.35
C ALA A 377 4.61 9.37 5.86
N LYS A 378 5.63 9.68 6.67
CA LYS A 378 5.50 9.73 8.13
C LYS A 378 4.86 11.05 8.56
N LEU A 379 3.99 11.00 9.56
CA LEU A 379 3.32 12.18 10.10
C LEU A 379 3.51 12.29 11.61
N VAL A 380 3.99 13.44 12.06
CA VAL A 380 4.15 13.81 13.47
C VAL A 380 3.32 15.07 13.70
N LEU A 381 2.50 15.07 14.76
CA LEU A 381 1.56 16.16 15.06
C LEU A 381 1.73 16.64 16.50
N THR A 382 1.58 17.94 16.70
CA THR A 382 1.24 18.49 18.02
C THR A 382 -0.15 19.11 17.93
N THR A 383 -1.10 18.65 18.73
CA THR A 383 -2.51 19.04 18.64
C THR A 383 -3.00 19.66 19.94
N GLU A 384 -3.93 20.62 19.82
CA GLU A 384 -4.58 21.27 20.96
C GLU A 384 -5.50 20.30 21.71
N LYS A 385 -6.28 19.52 20.94
CA LYS A 385 -7.24 18.53 21.44
C LYS A 385 -6.83 17.12 21.01
N PRO A 386 -7.30 16.07 21.73
CA PRO A 386 -7.10 14.68 21.31
C PRO A 386 -7.63 14.45 19.89
N LEU A 387 -7.08 13.49 19.16
CA LEU A 387 -7.48 13.25 17.76
C LEU A 387 -8.98 13.02 17.56
N SER A 388 -9.67 12.42 18.55
CA SER A 388 -11.12 12.20 18.55
C SER A 388 -11.94 13.49 18.61
N GLU A 389 -11.33 14.59 19.06
CA GLU A 389 -11.96 15.90 19.27
C GLU A 389 -11.30 16.99 18.40
N LEU A 390 -10.44 16.59 17.45
CA LEU A 390 -9.72 17.51 16.58
C LEU A 390 -10.65 18.17 15.54
N PHE A 391 -11.70 17.45 15.15
CA PHE A 391 -12.74 17.91 14.25
C PHE A 391 -14.04 17.94 15.07
N VAL A 392 -14.46 19.13 15.53
CA VAL A 392 -15.62 19.44 16.42
C VAL A 392 -15.29 19.51 17.92
N SER A 393 -15.64 20.62 18.58
CA SER A 393 -15.52 20.77 20.04
C SER A 393 -16.71 20.18 20.80
N ARG A 394 -16.46 19.61 21.99
CA ARG A 394 -17.52 19.23 22.94
C ARG A 394 -18.44 20.40 23.32
N ASP A 395 -17.90 21.61 23.40
CA ASP A 395 -18.68 22.81 23.77
C ASP A 395 -19.78 23.13 22.73
N GLU A 396 -19.58 22.76 21.45
CA GLU A 396 -20.60 22.89 20.39
C GLU A 396 -21.61 21.73 20.41
N LEU A 397 -21.28 20.57 21.02
CA LEU A 397 -22.22 19.47 21.26
C LEU A 397 -23.17 19.80 22.42
N GLU A 398 -22.69 20.51 23.44
CA GLU A 398 -23.47 20.91 24.61
C GLU A 398 -24.32 22.17 24.34
N ALA A 399 -23.81 23.15 23.58
CA ALA A 399 -24.57 24.36 23.22
C ALA A 399 -25.76 24.10 22.27
N ASP A 400 -25.69 23.07 21.40
CA ASP A 400 -26.81 22.65 20.55
C ASP A 400 -27.88 21.86 21.33
N ASP A 401 -27.53 21.25 22.46
CA ASP A 401 -28.47 20.52 23.34
C ASP A 401 -29.30 21.51 24.18
N ASP A 402 -28.67 22.57 24.70
CA ASP A 402 -29.36 23.66 25.41
C ASP A 402 -30.31 24.46 24.51
N MET A 403 -29.98 24.63 23.22
CA MET A 403 -30.88 25.30 22.25
C MET A 403 -32.05 24.41 21.80
N ARG A 404 -31.98 23.09 22.01
CA ARG A 404 -33.06 22.13 21.71
C ARG A 404 -33.92 21.77 22.94
N GLY A 405 -33.56 22.24 24.13
CA GLY A 405 -34.22 21.94 25.40
C GLY A 405 -35.58 22.62 25.66
N THR A 406 -36.14 23.44 24.76
CA THR A 406 -37.44 24.13 24.99
C THR A 406 -38.67 23.44 24.42
N THR A 407 -38.56 22.23 23.84
CA THR A 407 -39.73 21.44 23.43
C THR A 407 -39.53 19.94 23.63
N ALA A 408 -39.63 19.48 24.88
CA ALA A 408 -40.21 18.17 25.24
C ALA A 408 -40.20 18.00 26.76
N SER A 409 -41.32 18.31 27.40
CA SER A 409 -41.61 17.89 28.76
C SER A 409 -41.94 16.39 28.82
N HIS A 410 -41.41 15.74 29.87
CA HIS A 410 -41.91 14.57 30.60
C HIS A 410 -41.27 13.18 30.41
N GLN A 411 -40.83 12.66 31.58
CA GLN A 411 -40.58 11.27 32.02
C GLN A 411 -39.22 10.68 31.60
N ALA A 412 -38.38 10.10 32.48
CA ALA A 412 -38.49 9.69 33.88
C ALA A 412 -37.09 9.63 34.52
N ALA A 413 -37.05 9.66 35.85
CA ALA A 413 -35.84 9.70 36.66
C ALA A 413 -35.30 8.31 37.08
N SER A 414 -33.99 8.31 37.34
CA SER A 414 -33.19 7.44 38.22
C SER A 414 -32.64 6.09 37.68
N SER A 415 -31.32 5.96 37.70
CA SER A 415 -30.61 5.20 38.75
C SER A 415 -29.10 5.42 38.64
N ALA A 416 -28.45 5.50 39.80
CA ALA A 416 -27.03 5.76 39.96
C ALA A 416 -26.21 4.46 40.09
N ALA A 417 -24.96 4.54 39.64
CA ALA A 417 -23.78 3.78 40.04
C ALA A 417 -23.81 2.24 39.91
N THR A 418 -23.16 1.73 38.86
CA THR A 418 -22.31 0.54 38.97
C THR A 418 -21.19 0.62 37.93
N ALA A 419 -19.95 0.49 38.38
CA ALA A 419 -18.76 0.49 37.55
C ALA A 419 -18.44 -0.95 37.12
N THR A 420 -18.40 -1.23 35.81
CA THR A 420 -17.52 -2.21 35.15
C THR A 420 -17.69 -2.12 33.62
N MET A 421 -16.57 -1.93 32.90
CA MET A 421 -16.33 -2.35 31.51
C MET A 421 -17.48 -2.20 30.48
N GLU A 422 -17.84 -0.96 30.12
CA GLU A 422 -18.72 -0.67 28.98
C GLU A 422 -18.22 0.58 28.23
N ASP A 423 -17.06 0.49 27.57
CA ASP A 423 -16.49 1.60 26.77
C ASP A 423 -16.46 1.33 25.25
N VAL A 424 -17.11 0.26 24.78
CA VAL A 424 -17.16 -0.09 23.34
C VAL A 424 -18.41 0.48 22.65
N ASP A 425 -19.53 0.61 23.36
CA ASP A 425 -20.79 1.16 22.79
C ASP A 425 -20.91 2.68 22.88
N ARG A 426 -20.11 3.34 23.74
CA ARG A 426 -20.13 4.81 23.86
C ARG A 426 -19.60 5.55 22.64
N SER A 427 -18.67 4.93 21.90
CA SER A 427 -18.16 5.52 20.65
C SER A 427 -19.21 5.48 19.54
N ALA A 428 -20.01 4.41 19.46
CA ALA A 428 -21.07 4.28 18.44
C ALA A 428 -22.23 5.25 18.68
N GLU A 429 -22.56 5.53 19.94
CA GLU A 429 -23.53 6.58 20.30
C GLU A 429 -22.97 7.99 20.04
N GLN A 430 -21.67 8.25 20.28
CA GLN A 430 -21.02 9.50 19.83
C GLN A 430 -21.01 9.68 18.29
N PHE A 431 -21.00 8.56 17.53
CA PHE A 431 -21.13 8.58 16.07
C PHE A 431 -22.56 8.92 15.60
N LYS A 432 -23.60 8.65 16.40
CA LYS A 432 -24.97 9.13 16.12
C LYS A 432 -25.10 10.63 16.35
N THR A 433 -24.42 11.17 17.37
CA THR A 433 -24.40 12.62 17.65
C THR A 433 -23.68 13.40 16.55
N SER A 434 -22.60 12.86 16.00
CA SER A 434 -21.86 13.48 14.87
C SER A 434 -22.59 13.35 13.51
N LYS A 435 -23.52 12.39 13.36
CA LYS A 435 -24.45 12.31 12.21
C LYS A 435 -25.45 13.47 12.13
N LEU A 436 -25.70 14.18 13.22
CA LEU A 436 -26.73 15.23 13.33
C LEU A 436 -26.20 16.65 13.07
N LEU A 437 -24.89 16.84 12.88
CA LEU A 437 -24.24 18.16 12.95
C LEU A 437 -23.48 18.58 11.69
N PHE A 438 -23.28 17.69 10.72
CA PHE A 438 -22.69 18.04 9.42
C PHE A 438 -23.77 18.19 8.35
N ALA A 439 -23.65 19.23 7.53
CA ALA A 439 -24.60 19.55 6.46
C ALA A 439 -24.52 18.59 5.24
N GLY A 440 -23.92 17.41 5.38
CA GLY A 440 -23.83 16.39 4.34
C GLY A 440 -23.16 15.11 4.82
N GLU A 441 -23.71 13.96 4.43
CA GLU A 441 -23.20 12.61 4.75
C GLU A 441 -21.72 12.41 4.33
N GLU A 442 -21.28 13.15 3.30
CA GLU A 442 -19.91 13.10 2.77
C GLU A 442 -18.86 13.68 3.71
N GLU A 443 -19.18 14.75 4.47
CA GLU A 443 -18.22 15.41 5.35
C GLU A 443 -17.93 14.54 6.58
N ALA A 444 -18.98 13.98 7.21
CA ALA A 444 -18.85 13.03 8.31
C ALA A 444 -18.03 11.79 7.90
N PHE A 445 -18.24 11.29 6.69
CA PHE A 445 -17.46 10.19 6.13
C PHE A 445 -15.98 10.57 5.94
N ALA A 446 -15.69 11.77 5.43
CA ALA A 446 -14.33 12.26 5.26
C ALA A 446 -13.59 12.41 6.60
N PHE A 447 -14.25 12.90 7.66
CA PHE A 447 -13.67 13.01 8.99
C PHE A 447 -13.35 11.64 9.61
N ALA A 448 -14.32 10.72 9.60
CA ALA A 448 -14.13 9.37 10.12
C ALA A 448 -12.98 8.64 9.40
N ARG A 449 -12.87 8.85 8.08
CA ARG A 449 -11.78 8.33 7.25
C ARG A 449 -10.43 8.93 7.64
N ALA A 450 -10.35 10.26 7.83
CA ALA A 450 -9.12 10.93 8.24
C ALA A 450 -8.63 10.47 9.62
N LEU A 451 -9.54 10.34 10.61
CA LEU A 451 -9.20 9.85 11.94
C LEU A 451 -8.68 8.41 11.90
N SER A 452 -9.30 7.55 11.07
CA SER A 452 -8.83 6.19 10.85
C SER A 452 -7.43 6.15 10.24
N ARG A 453 -7.14 7.01 9.25
CA ARG A 453 -5.80 7.15 8.64
C ARG A 453 -4.76 7.64 9.66
N LEU A 454 -5.09 8.63 10.48
CA LEU A 454 -4.22 9.13 11.55
C LEU A 454 -3.84 8.04 12.55
N ARG A 455 -4.82 7.26 13.03
CA ARG A 455 -4.57 6.14 13.96
C ARG A 455 -3.68 5.06 13.36
N GLN A 456 -3.82 4.78 12.07
CA GLN A 456 -2.96 3.83 11.37
C GLN A 456 -1.51 4.34 11.25
N MET A 457 -1.35 5.63 10.92
CA MET A 457 -0.04 6.28 10.84
C MET A 457 0.66 6.41 12.21
N GLU A 458 -0.09 6.41 13.33
CA GLU A 458 0.48 6.41 14.69
C GLU A 458 1.29 5.14 15.02
N SER A 459 1.06 4.07 14.28
CA SER A 459 1.60 2.77 14.65
C SER A 459 3.13 2.68 14.51
N ARG A 460 3.76 1.95 15.46
CA ARG A 460 5.21 1.74 15.49
C ARG A 460 5.76 1.16 14.19
N GLU A 461 5.03 0.29 13.49
CA GLU A 461 5.47 -0.33 12.23
C GLU A 461 5.91 0.70 11.17
N THR A 462 5.21 1.84 11.06
CA THR A 462 5.54 2.94 10.14
C THR A 462 6.90 3.60 10.46
N PHE A 463 7.34 3.52 11.72
CA PHE A 463 8.54 4.18 12.25
C PHE A 463 9.67 3.21 12.63
N VAL A 464 9.38 1.91 12.82
CA VAL A 464 10.34 0.86 13.22
C VAL A 464 11.40 0.60 12.14
N SER A 465 11.12 0.94 10.88
CA SER A 465 12.12 0.86 9.80
C SER A 465 13.39 1.71 10.07
N LEU A 466 13.29 2.78 10.89
CA LEU A 466 14.42 3.64 11.30
C LEU A 466 15.09 3.23 12.61
N LEU A 467 14.34 2.62 13.55
CA LEU A 467 14.89 2.25 14.86
C LEU A 467 15.89 1.09 14.73
N VAL A 468 15.63 0.16 13.81
CA VAL A 468 16.57 -0.93 13.49
C VAL A 468 17.84 -0.37 12.81
N PHE A 469 17.73 0.67 11.97
CA PHE A 469 18.91 1.29 11.33
C PHE A 469 19.84 1.93 12.36
N THR A 470 19.29 2.69 13.31
CA THR A 470 20.07 3.51 14.24
C THR A 470 20.72 2.69 15.35
N VAL A 471 20.03 1.65 15.86
CA VAL A 471 20.58 0.74 16.89
C VAL A 471 21.64 -0.20 16.30
N TYR A 472 21.50 -0.64 15.05
CA TYR A 472 22.54 -1.45 14.40
C TYR A 472 23.76 -0.63 13.98
N LEU A 473 23.59 0.62 13.51
CA LEU A 473 24.74 1.45 13.10
C LEU A 473 25.58 1.91 14.30
N SER A 474 24.95 2.28 15.42
CA SER A 474 25.66 2.62 16.66
C SER A 474 26.41 1.42 17.26
N SER A 475 25.84 0.22 17.17
CA SER A 475 26.50 -1.03 17.56
C SER A 475 27.67 -1.38 16.64
N PHE A 476 27.54 -1.15 15.32
CA PHE A 476 28.59 -1.46 14.34
C PHE A 476 29.78 -0.47 14.37
N ILE A 477 29.51 0.81 14.65
CA ILE A 477 30.54 1.85 14.82
C ILE A 477 31.32 1.60 16.11
N SER A 478 30.65 1.26 17.21
CA SER A 478 31.30 0.93 18.50
C SER A 478 32.15 -0.36 18.41
N PHE A 479 31.69 -1.36 17.64
CA PHE A 479 32.45 -2.59 17.38
C PHE A 479 33.67 -2.35 16.47
N SER A 480 33.55 -1.49 15.45
CA SER A 480 34.68 -1.15 14.56
C SER A 480 35.75 -0.29 15.25
N THR A 481 35.37 0.65 16.14
CA THR A 481 36.37 1.42 16.90
C THR A 481 37.12 0.54 17.91
N SER A 482 36.43 -0.43 18.52
CA SER A 482 37.04 -1.39 19.44
C SER A 482 38.02 -2.35 18.73
N ILE A 483 37.72 -2.78 17.50
CA ILE A 483 38.62 -3.64 16.70
C ILE A 483 39.82 -2.88 16.14
N ILE A 484 39.66 -1.60 15.78
CA ILE A 484 40.77 -0.76 15.30
C ILE A 484 41.73 -0.42 16.45
N LEU A 485 41.22 -0.18 17.66
CA LEU A 485 42.07 0.01 18.85
C LEU A 485 42.79 -1.27 19.28
N LEU A 486 42.18 -2.45 19.11
CA LEU A 486 42.84 -3.73 19.42
C LEU A 486 43.96 -4.10 18.43
N ARG A 487 43.92 -3.58 17.20
CA ARG A 487 44.96 -3.80 16.16
C ARG A 487 46.14 -2.82 16.20
N LEU A 488 46.06 -1.77 17.02
CA LEU A 488 47.15 -0.81 17.24
C LEU A 488 47.96 -1.12 18.53
N HIS A 489 47.60 -2.18 19.25
CA HIS A 489 48.27 -2.60 20.49
C HIS A 489 48.82 -4.05 20.45
N ILE A 490 48.99 -4.61 19.26
CA ILE A 490 49.84 -5.79 18.97
C ILE A 490 50.84 -5.32 17.92
#